data_AF-A0A1B9MTK2-F1
#
_entry.id   AF-A0A1B9MTK2-F1
#
_cell.length_a   1.000
_cell.length_b   1.000
_cell.length_c   1.000
_cell.angle_alpha   90.00
_cell.angle_beta   90.00
_cell.angle_gamma   90.00
#
_symmetry.space_group_name_H-M   'P 1'
#
loop_
_entity.id
_entity.type
_entity.pdbx_description
1 polymer ?
#
loop_
_entity_poly.entity_id
_entity_poly.type
_entity_poly.pdbx_seq_one_letter_code
_entity_poly.pdbx_strand_id
1 'polypeptide(L)'
;MNYLFSSDRLEGFANLRNFFPSRLEYNDYLKWAANHFNDYVLLYGHKVVSINPIYDGHLIDHLEICIEDNNKTISELYAKNISLATGITKNIPVGIFLDEKNKKIMHSNDFLNNLEHEFNDKNSDYKFLVIGSGQSAAEITNHLLDHYPNIELCLRNYSL
;
A
#
# COMPACT_ATOMS: atom_id res chain seq x y z
N MET A 1 4.36 -23.60 -6.25
CA MET A 1 3.73 -24.75 -6.97
C MET A 1 2.29 -24.99 -6.52
N ASN A 2 1.96 -24.97 -5.22
CA ASN A 2 0.59 -25.25 -4.77
C ASN A 2 -0.49 -24.22 -5.17
N TYR A 3 -0.19 -22.91 -5.20
CA TYR A 3 -1.18 -21.89 -5.62
C TYR A 3 -1.68 -22.11 -7.05
N LEU A 4 -0.76 -22.08 -8.02
CA LEU A 4 -1.09 -22.23 -9.44
C LEU A 4 -1.76 -23.58 -9.77
N PHE A 5 -1.44 -24.63 -9.02
CA PHE A 5 -2.11 -25.94 -9.13
C PHE A 5 -3.52 -25.91 -8.51
N SER A 6 -3.70 -25.28 -7.35
CA SER A 6 -5.01 -25.14 -6.68
C SER A 6 -5.96 -24.14 -7.34
N SER A 7 -5.44 -23.25 -8.19
CA SER A 7 -6.22 -22.22 -8.91
C SER A 7 -6.52 -22.59 -10.37
N ASP A 8 -6.20 -23.82 -10.82
CA ASP A 8 -6.36 -24.28 -12.22
C ASP A 8 -5.68 -23.38 -13.27
N ARG A 9 -4.70 -22.57 -12.85
CA ARG A 9 -4.00 -21.58 -13.70
C ARG A 9 -2.58 -22.02 -14.10
N LEU A 10 -2.19 -23.25 -13.71
CA LEU A 10 -0.86 -23.79 -13.98
C LEU A 10 -0.56 -23.87 -15.48
N GLU A 11 -1.52 -24.31 -16.29
CA GLU A 11 -1.35 -24.37 -17.76
C GLU A 11 -1.22 -22.97 -18.38
N GLY A 12 -2.01 -21.99 -17.91
CA GLY A 12 -1.93 -20.61 -18.37
C GLY A 12 -0.59 -19.93 -18.03
N PHE A 13 -0.07 -20.16 -16.82
CA PHE A 13 1.19 -19.58 -16.37
C PHE A 13 2.43 -20.25 -17.00
N ALA A 14 2.40 -21.58 -17.17
CA ALA A 14 3.47 -22.32 -17.85
C ALA A 14 3.59 -21.93 -19.34
N ASN A 15 2.47 -21.64 -20.00
CA ASN A 15 2.45 -21.22 -21.41
C ASN A 15 2.86 -19.75 -21.61
N LEU A 16 2.70 -18.88 -20.61
CA LEU A 16 3.08 -17.47 -20.69
C LEU A 16 4.61 -17.26 -20.76
N ARG A 17 5.42 -18.23 -20.31
CA ARG A 17 6.90 -18.12 -20.20
C ARG A 17 7.39 -16.80 -19.59
N ASN A 18 6.54 -16.14 -18.80
CA ASN A 18 6.81 -14.84 -18.23
C ASN A 18 7.04 -15.00 -16.73
N PHE A 19 8.28 -14.79 -16.31
CA PHE A 19 8.70 -14.94 -14.91
C PHE A 19 8.25 -13.77 -14.02
N PHE A 20 7.61 -12.74 -14.61
CA PHE A 20 7.17 -11.54 -13.91
C PHE A 20 5.62 -11.46 -13.91
N PRO A 21 4.95 -11.99 -12.87
CA PRO A 21 3.51 -11.86 -12.74
C PRO A 21 3.11 -10.39 -12.58
N SER A 22 1.89 -10.05 -13.00
CA SER A 22 1.34 -8.71 -12.75
C SER A 22 1.17 -8.47 -11.24
N ARG A 23 1.13 -7.19 -10.82
CA ARG A 23 0.86 -6.83 -9.41
C ARG A 23 -0.50 -7.37 -8.93
N LEU A 24 -1.49 -7.46 -9.82
CA LEU A 24 -2.81 -8.03 -9.53
C LEU A 24 -2.71 -9.52 -9.21
N GLU A 25 -2.01 -10.29 -10.05
CA GLU A 25 -1.81 -11.73 -9.83
C GLU A 25 -1.01 -12.02 -8.57
N TYR A 26 0.02 -11.20 -8.30
CA TYR A 26 0.80 -11.35 -7.08
C TYR A 26 -0.01 -11.01 -5.83
N ASN A 27 -0.88 -9.98 -5.90
CA ASN A 27 -1.82 -9.66 -4.82
C ASN A 27 -2.80 -10.81 -4.55
N ASP A 28 -3.34 -11.43 -5.60
CA ASP A 28 -4.24 -12.59 -5.46
C ASP A 28 -3.53 -13.82 -4.88
N TYR A 29 -2.26 -14.04 -5.24
CA TYR A 29 -1.42 -15.04 -4.59
C TYR A 29 -1.25 -14.77 -3.08
N LEU A 30 -0.95 -13.52 -2.69
CA LEU A 30 -0.80 -13.15 -1.28
C LEU A 30 -2.11 -13.34 -0.51
N LYS A 31 -3.26 -13.00 -1.09
CA LYS A 31 -4.58 -13.28 -0.50
C LYS A 31 -4.81 -14.77 -0.30
N TRP A 32 -4.50 -15.59 -1.31
CA TRP A 32 -4.59 -17.04 -1.19
C TRP A 32 -3.68 -17.59 -0.09
N ALA A 33 -2.44 -17.11 0.00
CA ALA A 33 -1.51 -17.50 1.05
C ALA A 33 -2.04 -17.11 2.43
N ALA A 34 -2.60 -15.90 2.57
CA ALA A 34 -3.21 -15.42 3.81
C ALA A 34 -4.38 -16.30 4.27
N ASN A 35 -5.21 -16.80 3.35
CA ASN A 35 -6.35 -17.67 3.67
C ASN A 35 -5.95 -19.00 4.34
N HIS A 36 -4.70 -19.44 4.21
CA HIS A 36 -4.22 -20.64 4.91
C HIS A 36 -4.05 -20.42 6.42
N PHE A 37 -4.08 -19.16 6.86
CA PHE A 37 -3.96 -18.77 8.25
C PHE A 37 -5.30 -18.40 8.88
N ASN A 38 -6.42 -18.74 8.24
CA ASN A 38 -7.77 -18.46 8.75
C ASN A 38 -8.06 -19.13 10.11
N ASP A 39 -7.35 -20.21 10.44
CA ASP A 39 -7.45 -20.88 11.75
C ASP A 39 -6.67 -20.13 12.87
N TYR A 40 -5.89 -19.11 12.52
CA TYR A 40 -5.21 -18.22 13.46
C TYR A 40 -5.98 -16.92 13.66
N VAL A 41 -5.75 -16.26 14.81
CA VAL A 41 -6.35 -14.95 15.11
C VAL A 41 -5.72 -13.88 14.21
N LEU A 42 -6.37 -13.58 13.08
CA LEU A 42 -6.05 -12.48 12.18
C LEU A 42 -7.08 -11.36 12.35
N LEU A 43 -6.64 -10.25 12.95
CA LEU A 43 -7.48 -9.07 13.17
C LEU A 43 -7.26 -8.03 12.07
N TYR A 44 -8.01 -8.16 10.97
CA TYR A 44 -8.07 -7.11 9.94
C TYR A 44 -8.86 -5.90 10.42
N GLY A 45 -8.60 -4.71 9.85
CA GLY A 45 -9.31 -3.48 10.23
C GLY A 45 -8.98 -2.97 11.63
N HIS A 46 -7.89 -3.46 12.23
CA HIS A 46 -7.38 -3.01 13.51
C HIS A 46 -5.99 -2.39 13.32
N LYS A 47 -5.81 -1.17 13.81
CA LYS A 47 -4.56 -0.42 13.76
C LYS A 47 -3.92 -0.43 15.14
N VAL A 48 -2.67 -0.88 15.24
CA VAL A 48 -1.89 -0.71 16.48
C VAL A 48 -1.57 0.77 16.66
N VAL A 49 -1.97 1.35 17.79
CA VAL A 49 -1.77 2.77 18.11
C VAL A 49 -0.72 3.01 19.19
N SER A 50 -0.51 2.06 20.10
CA SER A 50 0.54 2.12 21.11
C SER A 50 0.97 0.73 21.59
N ILE A 51 2.20 0.65 22.09
CA ILE A 51 2.77 -0.53 22.74
C ILE A 51 3.40 -0.04 24.05
N ASN A 52 2.91 -0.55 25.18
CA ASN A 52 3.36 -0.16 26.51
C ASN A 52 3.94 -1.37 27.26
N PRO A 53 5.09 -1.25 27.93
CA PRO A 53 5.59 -2.31 28.79
C PRO A 53 4.80 -2.39 30.10
N ILE A 54 4.43 -3.61 30.50
CA ILE A 54 3.87 -3.93 31.81
C ILE A 54 4.97 -4.54 32.69
N TYR A 55 5.18 -3.95 33.86
CA TYR A 55 6.28 -4.31 34.75
C TYR A 55 5.81 -5.19 35.91
N ASP A 56 6.62 -6.18 36.24
CA ASP A 56 6.61 -6.87 37.53
C ASP A 56 7.91 -6.53 38.28
N GLY A 57 7.80 -5.62 39.25
CA GLY A 57 8.94 -4.99 39.91
C GLY A 57 9.82 -4.19 38.93
N HIS A 58 11.04 -4.68 38.68
CA HIS A 58 12.00 -4.05 37.76
C HIS A 58 12.10 -4.74 36.40
N LEU A 59 11.33 -5.82 36.19
CA LEU A 59 11.35 -6.60 34.96
C LEU A 59 10.08 -6.33 34.15
N ILE A 60 10.20 -6.36 32.83
CA ILE A 60 9.03 -6.34 31.94
C ILE A 60 8.48 -7.76 31.91
N ASP A 61 7.23 -7.95 32.34
CA ASP A 61 6.56 -9.25 32.27
C ASP A 61 5.92 -9.48 30.89
N HIS A 62 5.19 -8.49 30.41
CA HIS A 62 4.55 -8.52 29.10
C HIS A 62 4.34 -7.11 28.52
N LEU A 63 3.89 -7.05 27.28
CA LEU A 63 3.58 -5.83 26.55
C LEU A 63 2.06 -5.73 26.40
N GLU A 64 1.52 -4.56 26.69
CA GLU A 64 0.17 -4.14 26.34
C GLU A 64 0.22 -3.50 24.94
N ILE A 65 -0.67 -3.96 24.06
CA ILE A 65 -0.82 -3.47 22.69
C ILE A 65 -2.21 -2.89 22.58
N CYS A 66 -2.30 -1.57 22.37
CA CYS A 66 -3.58 -0.92 22.10
C CYS A 66 -3.85 -0.94 20.60
N ILE A 67 -5.01 -1.47 20.23
CA ILE A 67 -5.51 -1.52 18.86
C ILE A 67 -6.77 -0.66 18.73
N GLU A 68 -6.86 0.07 17.63
CA GLU A 68 -8.02 0.88 17.24
C GLU A 68 -8.73 0.21 16.06
N ASP A 69 -10.03 -0.05 16.19
CA ASP A 69 -10.84 -0.57 15.08
C ASP A 69 -11.32 0.54 14.12
N ASN A 70 -11.99 0.16 13.03
CA ASN A 70 -12.55 1.12 12.07
C ASN A 70 -13.60 2.08 12.68
N ASN A 71 -14.19 1.74 13.83
CA ASN A 71 -15.16 2.57 14.55
C ASN A 71 -14.48 3.47 15.59
N LYS A 72 -13.14 3.53 15.61
CA LYS A 72 -12.32 4.25 16.60
C LYS A 72 -12.46 3.73 18.03
N THR A 73 -12.85 2.47 18.19
CA THR A 73 -12.89 1.79 19.48
C THR A 73 -11.51 1.23 19.80
N ILE A 74 -11.02 1.53 21.01
CA ILE A 74 -9.74 1.01 21.48
C ILE A 74 -9.96 -0.29 22.26
N SER A 75 -9.15 -1.30 21.95
CA SER A 75 -9.07 -2.57 22.68
C SER A 75 -7.62 -2.88 23.03
N GLU A 76 -7.42 -3.70 24.06
CA GLU A 76 -6.09 -4.09 24.56
C GLU A 76 -5.82 -5.57 24.26
N LEU A 77 -4.61 -5.84 23.79
CA LEU A 77 -4.05 -7.18 23.67
C LEU A 77 -2.77 -7.27 24.50
N TYR A 78 -2.44 -8.46 24.96
CA TYR A 78 -1.26 -8.70 25.79
C TYR A 78 -0.37 -9.76 25.15
N ALA A 79 0.92 -9.49 25.04
CA ALA A 79 1.89 -10.41 24.45
C ALA A 79 3.26 -10.30 25.10
N LYS A 80 4.01 -11.42 25.12
CA LYS A 80 5.41 -11.44 25.61
C LYS A 80 6.41 -10.96 24.56
N ASN A 81 6.12 -11.20 23.28
CA ASN A 81 7.00 -10.86 22.17
C ASN A 81 6.16 -10.21 21.06
N ILE A 82 6.77 -9.26 20.35
CA ILE A 82 6.15 -8.57 19.22
C ILE A 82 7.11 -8.62 18.03
N SER A 83 6.56 -8.90 16.85
CA SER A 83 7.26 -8.73 15.57
C SER A 83 6.61 -7.58 14.81
N LEU A 84 7.41 -6.58 14.43
CA LEU A 84 6.94 -5.41 13.70
C LEU A 84 7.22 -5.54 12.21
N ALA A 85 6.16 -5.62 11.41
CA ALA A 85 6.22 -5.69 9.96
C ALA A 85 5.22 -4.71 9.33
N THR A 86 5.35 -3.42 9.67
CA THR A 86 4.37 -2.35 9.33
C THR A 86 4.53 -1.77 7.93
N GLY A 87 5.51 -2.25 7.14
CA GLY A 87 5.76 -1.76 5.79
C GLY A 87 6.44 -0.39 5.75
N ILE A 88 6.29 0.31 4.61
CA ILE A 88 6.95 1.59 4.33
C ILE A 88 5.91 2.71 4.43
N THR A 89 6.29 3.82 5.07
CA THR A 89 5.47 5.03 5.15
C THR A 89 5.75 5.97 3.97
N LYS A 90 4.78 6.85 3.66
CA LYS A 90 4.93 7.86 2.60
C LYS A 90 6.10 8.78 2.94
N ASN A 91 7.00 8.98 1.98
CA ASN A 91 8.09 9.93 2.13
C ASN A 91 7.76 11.21 1.36
N ILE A 92 7.41 12.28 2.08
CA ILE A 92 7.01 13.56 1.49
C ILE A 92 8.19 14.53 1.57
N PRO A 93 8.64 15.11 0.45
CA PRO A 93 9.69 16.12 0.45
C PRO A 93 9.40 17.30 1.38
N VAL A 94 10.43 17.82 2.04
CA VAL A 94 10.32 19.01 2.89
C VAL A 94 9.72 20.18 2.11
N GLY A 95 8.77 20.88 2.71
CA GLY A 95 8.09 22.03 2.11
C GLY A 95 6.92 21.67 1.18
N ILE A 96 6.67 20.37 0.94
CA ILE A 96 5.45 19.91 0.26
C ILE A 96 4.41 19.55 1.31
N PHE A 97 3.20 20.07 1.13
CA PHE A 97 2.06 19.81 1.99
C PHE A 97 0.96 19.14 1.19
N LEU A 98 0.46 18.00 1.69
CA LEU A 98 -0.69 17.33 1.12
C LEU A 98 -1.97 17.94 1.70
N ASP A 99 -2.87 18.40 0.84
CA ASP A 99 -4.16 18.95 1.26
C ASP A 99 -5.19 17.81 1.40
N GLU A 100 -5.97 17.86 2.48
CA GLU A 100 -7.05 16.90 2.70
C GLU A 100 -8.24 17.10 1.77
N LYS A 101 -8.51 18.35 1.35
CA LYS A 101 -9.67 18.73 0.53
C LYS A 101 -9.32 18.85 -0.95
N ASN A 102 -8.09 19.21 -1.27
CA ASN A 102 -7.63 19.41 -2.65
C ASN A 102 -6.55 18.38 -3.00
N LYS A 103 -6.94 17.26 -3.62
CA LYS A 103 -6.01 16.15 -3.86
C LYS A 103 -5.10 16.33 -5.07
N LYS A 104 -4.94 17.55 -5.60
CA LYS A 104 -4.04 17.85 -6.72
C LYS A 104 -2.56 17.54 -6.43
N ILE A 105 -2.14 17.59 -5.17
CA ILE A 105 -0.83 17.09 -4.73
C ILE A 105 -1.08 15.75 -4.03
N MET A 106 -0.48 14.69 -4.55
CA MET A 106 -0.69 13.32 -4.05
C MET A 106 0.63 12.53 -4.06
N HIS A 107 0.80 11.66 -3.07
CA HIS A 107 1.88 10.68 -3.07
C HIS A 107 1.49 9.48 -3.95
N SER A 108 2.48 8.76 -4.49
CA SER A 108 2.26 7.61 -5.37
C SER A 108 1.31 6.54 -4.77
N ASN A 109 1.39 6.29 -3.46
CA ASN A 109 0.48 5.39 -2.74
C ASN A 109 -1.01 5.73 -2.87
N ASP A 110 -1.38 6.99 -3.08
CA ASP A 110 -2.79 7.42 -3.20
C ASP A 110 -3.18 7.76 -4.64
N PHE A 111 -2.26 7.59 -5.59
CA PHE A 111 -2.38 8.11 -6.94
C PHE A 111 -3.68 7.69 -7.63
N LEU A 112 -3.93 6.37 -7.75
CA LEU A 112 -5.11 5.88 -8.47
C LEU A 112 -6.42 6.32 -7.81
N ASN A 113 -6.49 6.27 -6.47
CA ASN A 113 -7.70 6.63 -5.72
C ASN A 113 -8.07 8.11 -5.90
N ASN A 114 -7.08 9.00 -5.96
CA ASN A 114 -7.31 10.43 -6.05
C ASN A 114 -7.36 10.95 -7.50
N LEU A 115 -6.66 10.30 -8.43
CA LEU A 115 -6.57 10.73 -9.83
C LEU A 115 -7.96 10.78 -10.47
N GLU A 116 -8.76 9.73 -10.33
CA GLU A 116 -10.10 9.68 -10.92
C GLU A 116 -11.07 10.68 -10.29
N HIS A 117 -10.88 11.00 -9.01
CA HIS A 117 -11.70 11.98 -8.32
C HIS A 117 -11.40 13.42 -8.77
N GLU A 118 -10.12 13.79 -8.84
CA GLU A 118 -9.71 15.18 -9.13
C GLU A 118 -9.61 15.49 -10.63
N PHE A 119 -9.32 14.47 -11.46
CA PHE A 119 -9.02 14.62 -12.88
C PHE A 119 -9.90 13.65 -13.70
N ASN A 120 -11.21 13.73 -13.50
CA ASN A 120 -12.17 12.81 -14.11
C ASN A 120 -12.34 12.98 -15.62
N ASP A 121 -12.17 14.20 -16.15
CA ASP A 121 -12.27 14.47 -17.58
C ASP A 121 -10.95 14.16 -18.28
N LYS A 122 -10.90 12.99 -18.92
CA LYS A 122 -9.69 12.51 -19.61
C LYS A 122 -9.29 13.40 -20.80
N ASN A 123 -10.21 14.16 -21.39
CA ASN A 123 -9.94 14.98 -22.58
C ASN A 123 -9.50 16.41 -22.24
N SER A 124 -9.51 16.79 -20.97
CA SER A 124 -9.07 18.11 -20.51
C SER A 124 -7.55 18.29 -20.68
N ASP A 125 -7.14 19.55 -20.88
CA ASP A 125 -5.75 19.96 -21.06
C ASP A 125 -5.01 20.07 -19.71
N TYR A 126 -4.87 18.96 -19.01
CA TYR A 126 -4.20 18.93 -17.70
C TYR A 126 -2.68 19.04 -17.82
N LYS A 127 -2.07 19.62 -16.78
CA LYS A 127 -0.62 19.66 -16.61
C LYS A 127 -0.23 18.86 -15.38
N PHE A 128 0.56 17.81 -15.58
CA PHE A 128 1.02 16.94 -14.51
C PHE A 128 2.52 17.10 -14.27
N LEU A 129 2.90 17.22 -13.00
CA LEU A 129 4.28 17.14 -12.54
C LEU A 129 4.47 15.86 -11.76
N VAL A 130 5.35 14.98 -12.23
CA VAL A 130 5.75 13.77 -11.52
C VAL A 130 7.13 13.99 -10.90
N ILE A 131 7.23 13.82 -9.58
CA ILE A 131 8.45 14.00 -8.81
C ILE A 131 9.00 12.63 -8.42
N GLY A 132 10.23 12.32 -8.84
CA GLY A 132 10.91 11.07 -8.57
C GLY A 132 11.48 10.42 -9.83
N SER A 133 12.38 9.46 -9.64
CA SER A 133 13.08 8.73 -10.71
C SER A 133 13.00 7.21 -10.56
N GLY A 134 12.26 6.72 -9.57
CA GLY A 134 12.08 5.30 -9.31
C GLY A 134 10.99 4.66 -10.18
N GLN A 135 10.79 3.36 -10.00
CA GLN A 135 9.77 2.58 -10.70
C GLN A 135 8.37 3.19 -10.58
N SER A 136 7.97 3.66 -9.39
CA SER A 136 6.66 4.29 -9.21
C SER A 136 6.47 5.55 -10.06
N ALA A 137 7.51 6.37 -10.24
CA ALA A 137 7.44 7.56 -11.08
C ALA A 137 7.25 7.18 -12.55
N ALA A 138 8.01 6.19 -13.03
CA ALA A 138 7.87 5.67 -14.40
C ALA A 138 6.48 5.07 -14.65
N GLU A 139 5.96 4.25 -13.73
CA GLU A 139 4.63 3.65 -13.83
C GLU A 139 3.52 4.72 -13.85
N ILE A 140 3.61 5.75 -13.01
CA ILE A 140 2.65 6.88 -12.99
C ILE A 140 2.71 7.67 -14.29
N THR A 141 3.91 8.00 -14.78
CA THR A 141 4.07 8.71 -16.05
C THR A 141 3.45 7.95 -17.21
N ASN A 142 3.73 6.64 -17.32
CA ASN A 142 3.12 5.82 -18.36
C ASN A 142 1.60 5.76 -18.22
N HIS A 143 1.09 5.57 -17.00
CA HIS A 143 -0.35 5.55 -16.76
C HIS A 143 -1.04 6.85 -17.20
N LEU A 144 -0.44 8.02 -16.91
CA LEU A 144 -0.99 9.31 -17.32
C LEU A 144 -1.00 9.47 -18.85
N LEU A 145 0.09 9.10 -19.53
CA LEU A 145 0.20 9.17 -20.99
C LEU A 145 -0.78 8.22 -21.69
N ASP A 146 -1.03 7.05 -21.13
CA ASP A 146 -1.95 6.05 -21.70
C ASP A 146 -3.43 6.45 -21.54
N HIS A 147 -3.78 7.19 -20.48
CA HIS A 147 -5.18 7.46 -20.11
C HIS A 147 -5.64 8.90 -20.40
N TYR A 148 -4.74 9.84 -20.62
CA TYR A 148 -5.07 11.24 -20.89
C TYR A 148 -4.40 11.73 -22.17
N PRO A 149 -5.13 11.86 -23.30
CA PRO A 149 -4.53 12.16 -24.60
C PRO A 149 -3.94 13.58 -24.74
N ASN A 150 -4.43 14.56 -23.97
CA ASN A 150 -4.15 15.99 -24.20
C ASN A 150 -3.27 16.63 -23.11
N ILE A 151 -2.47 15.85 -22.40
CA ILE A 151 -1.74 16.36 -21.22
C ILE A 151 -0.38 16.94 -21.56
N GLU A 152 0.05 17.89 -20.73
CA GLU A 152 1.45 18.30 -20.60
C GLU A 152 2.05 17.61 -19.37
N LEU A 153 3.12 16.82 -19.56
CA LEU A 153 3.75 16.07 -18.48
C LEU A 153 5.21 16.50 -18.29
N CYS A 154 5.56 16.86 -17.05
CA CYS A 154 6.92 17.14 -16.63
C CYS A 154 7.37 16.08 -15.62
N LEU A 155 8.53 15.46 -15.85
CA LEU A 155 9.19 14.57 -14.89
C LEU A 155 10.38 15.30 -14.27
N ARG A 156 10.46 15.32 -12.94
CA ARG A 156 11.62 15.85 -12.22
C ARG A 156 12.23 14.80 -11.31
N ASN A 157 13.52 14.55 -11.50
CA ASN A 157 14.30 13.71 -10.60
C ASN A 157 14.31 14.33 -9.21
N TYR A 158 13.98 13.51 -8.23
CA TYR A 158 14.16 13.82 -6.82
C TYR A 158 15.02 12.72 -6.23
N SER A 159 16.25 13.08 -5.90
CA SER A 159 17.20 12.23 -5.19
C SER A 159 17.31 12.81 -3.78
N LEU A 160 17.11 11.97 -2.77
CA LEU A 160 17.33 12.33 -1.36
C LEU A 160 18.83 12.44 -1.07
#